data_AF-A0A4R6LEC2-F1
#
_entry.id   AF-A0A4R6LEC2-F1
#
_cell.length_a   1.000
_cell.length_b   1.000
_cell.length_c   1.000
_cell.angle_alpha   90.00
_cell.angle_beta   90.00
_cell.angle_gamma   90.00
#
_symmetry.space_group_name_H-M   'P 1'
#
loop_
_entity.id
_entity.type
_entity.pdbx_description
1 polymer ?
#
loop_
_entity_poly.entity_id
_entity_poly.type
_entity_poly.pdbx_seq_one_letter_code
_entity_poly.pdbx_strand_id
1 'polypeptide(L)'
;MSYILLAPKKYLTYICITFNTNEAMDKNIKTKPSYNQDVLKIIKERHGYSYDYIRKSIRGDRVGIICDVIKAEYIRLTNEYKKVLEIQVSKLDKQ
;
A
#
# COMPACT_ATOMS: atom_id res chain seq x y z
N MET A 1 14.85 37.08 54.96
CA MET A 1 13.58 37.86 54.90
C MET A 1 12.67 37.14 53.93
N SER A 2 11.53 36.70 54.47
CA SER A 2 10.40 35.97 53.85
C SER A 2 10.01 36.55 52.47
N TYR A 3 9.49 35.81 51.49
CA TYR A 3 8.26 35.01 51.53
C TYR A 3 8.26 33.83 50.53
N ILE A 4 7.60 32.76 50.97
CA ILE A 4 7.15 31.61 50.18
C ILE A 4 6.02 32.08 49.24
N LEU A 5 6.13 31.82 47.94
CA LEU A 5 4.97 31.61 47.07
C LEU A 5 5.15 30.27 46.35
N LEU A 6 4.37 29.29 46.80
CA LEU A 6 4.17 28.00 46.15
C LEU A 6 3.65 28.25 44.72
N ALA A 7 4.53 28.14 43.74
CA ALA A 7 4.12 27.81 42.39
C ALA A 7 3.91 26.27 42.30
N PRO A 8 2.78 25.79 41.73
CA PRO A 8 2.49 24.37 41.66
C PRO A 8 3.53 23.65 40.79
N LYS A 9 4.10 22.55 41.30
CA LYS A 9 5.07 21.64 40.66
C LYS A 9 4.50 20.87 39.45
N LYS A 10 3.69 21.50 38.59
CA LYS A 10 3.01 20.86 37.47
C LYS A 10 3.48 21.30 36.08
N TYR A 11 4.41 22.26 35.99
CA TYR A 11 4.89 22.79 34.70
C TYR A 11 6.39 22.63 34.44
N LEU A 12 7.13 21.94 35.33
CA LEU A 12 8.57 21.66 35.14
C LEU A 12 8.88 20.21 34.73
N THR A 13 7.87 19.34 34.60
CA THR A 13 8.01 17.92 34.22
C THR A 13 7.67 17.63 32.76
N TYR A 14 7.78 18.61 31.85
CA TYR A 14 7.67 18.37 30.41
C TYR A 14 9.01 18.53 29.65
N ILE A 15 10.13 18.67 30.37
CA ILE A 15 11.45 18.90 29.77
C ILE A 15 12.33 17.63 29.73
N CYS A 16 11.92 16.51 30.32
CA CYS A 16 12.75 15.30 30.34
C CYS A 16 11.93 14.07 29.97
N ILE A 17 12.08 13.61 28.73
CA ILE A 17 12.41 12.22 28.31
C ILE A 17 12.47 12.26 26.77
N THR A 18 13.58 12.76 26.26
CA THR A 18 14.29 12.04 25.19
C THR A 18 14.85 10.75 25.81
N PHE A 19 15.03 9.69 25.01
CA PHE A 19 15.61 8.37 25.38
C PHE A 19 14.64 7.32 25.92
N ASN A 20 13.73 6.83 25.07
CA ASN A 20 13.61 5.39 24.80
C ASN A 20 12.72 5.20 23.57
N THR A 21 13.31 5.32 22.38
CA THR A 21 12.70 4.70 21.19
C THR A 21 12.84 3.21 21.41
N ASN A 22 11.79 2.60 21.97
CA ASN A 22 11.60 1.17 21.99
C ASN A 22 11.97 0.63 20.61
N GLU A 23 13.03 -0.17 20.53
CA GLU A 23 13.31 -0.99 19.36
C GLU A 23 12.17 -2.01 19.21
N ALA A 24 11.09 -1.56 18.59
CA ALA A 24 9.91 -2.38 18.33
C ALA A 24 9.14 -1.86 17.11
N MET A 25 9.85 -1.56 16.02
CA MET A 25 9.29 -1.67 14.67
C MET A 25 10.40 -1.98 13.66
N ASP A 26 11.10 -3.10 13.84
CA ASP A 26 11.59 -3.85 12.67
C ASP A 26 10.41 -4.66 12.10
N LYS A 27 9.38 -3.95 11.62
CA LYS A 27 8.44 -4.56 10.69
C LYS A 27 9.10 -4.37 9.35
N ASN A 28 9.81 -5.40 8.88
CA ASN A 28 10.20 -5.55 7.48
C ASN A 28 9.01 -5.11 6.63
N ILE A 29 9.05 -3.86 6.15
CA ILE A 29 7.96 -3.28 5.38
C ILE A 29 8.09 -3.96 4.03
N LYS A 30 7.50 -5.16 3.92
CA LYS A 30 7.27 -5.80 2.64
C LYS A 30 6.43 -4.80 1.87
N THR A 31 7.08 -4.06 0.98
CA THR A 31 6.46 -3.13 0.06
C THR A 31 5.29 -3.88 -0.56
N LYS A 32 4.07 -3.43 -0.27
CA LYS A 32 2.88 -4.08 -0.81
C LYS A 32 3.07 -4.15 -2.33
N PRO A 33 2.86 -5.31 -2.97
CA PRO A 33 2.86 -5.35 -4.42
C PRO A 33 1.82 -4.36 -4.91
N SER A 34 2.28 -3.32 -5.60
CA SER A 34 1.40 -2.30 -6.18
C SER A 34 0.74 -2.92 -7.40
N TYR A 35 -0.45 -3.48 -7.19
CA TYR A 35 -1.28 -3.97 -8.28
C TYR A 35 -1.80 -2.78 -9.10
N ASN A 36 -1.98 -2.98 -10.40
CA ASN A 36 -2.62 -1.99 -11.25
C ASN A 36 -4.10 -1.87 -10.83
N GLN A 37 -4.47 -0.72 -10.26
CA GLN A 37 -5.81 -0.50 -9.72
C GLN A 37 -6.89 -0.47 -10.81
N ASP A 38 -6.56 0.03 -12.00
CA ASP A 38 -7.49 0.11 -13.12
C ASP A 38 -7.82 -1.29 -13.63
N VAL A 39 -6.81 -2.15 -13.77
CA VAL A 39 -7.01 -3.55 -14.14
C VAL A 39 -7.82 -4.29 -13.08
N LEU A 40 -7.58 -4.04 -11.78
CA LEU A 40 -8.37 -4.65 -10.71
C LEU A 40 -9.84 -4.22 -10.77
N LYS A 41 -10.12 -2.95 -11.11
CA LYS A 41 -11.48 -2.45 -11.27
C LYS A 41 -12.21 -3.16 -12.41
N ILE A 42 -11.55 -3.30 -13.56
CA ILE A 42 -12.10 -4.01 -14.73
C ILE A 42 -12.42 -5.48 -14.40
N ILE A 43 -11.51 -6.18 -13.74
CA ILE A 43 -11.73 -7.60 -13.38
C ILE A 43 -12.88 -7.72 -12.37
N LYS A 44 -12.97 -6.80 -11.40
CA LYS A 44 -14.09 -6.76 -10.46
C LYS A 44 -15.43 -6.56 -11.17
N GLU A 45 -15.50 -5.64 -12.13
CA GLU A 45 -16.73 -5.37 -12.90
C GLU A 45 -17.13 -6.57 -13.76
N ARG A 46 -16.17 -7.32 -14.31
CA ARG A 46 -16.43 -8.51 -15.14
C ARG A 46 -16.91 -9.72 -14.34
N HIS A 47 -16.23 -10.02 -13.23
CA HIS A 47 -16.46 -11.27 -12.49
C HIS A 47 -17.27 -11.10 -11.20
N GLY A 48 -17.47 -9.87 -10.73
CA GLY A 48 -18.25 -9.57 -9.52
C GLY A 48 -17.57 -9.92 -8.20
N TYR A 49 -16.29 -10.32 -8.21
CA TYR A 49 -15.57 -10.71 -7.00
C TYR A 49 -15.01 -9.53 -6.21
N SER A 50 -14.80 -9.74 -4.91
CA SER A 50 -14.15 -8.74 -4.05
C SER A 50 -12.68 -8.53 -4.45
N TYR A 51 -12.17 -7.32 -4.23
CA TYR A 51 -10.77 -7.01 -4.50
C TYR A 51 -9.80 -7.91 -3.70
N ASP A 52 -10.16 -8.27 -2.48
CA ASP A 52 -9.35 -9.18 -1.66
C ASP A 52 -9.26 -10.57 -2.29
N TYR A 53 -10.38 -11.10 -2.79
CA TYR A 53 -10.41 -12.38 -3.49
C TYR A 53 -9.53 -12.34 -4.74
N ILE A 54 -9.69 -11.33 -5.60
CA ILE A 54 -8.91 -11.16 -6.83
C ILE A 54 -7.40 -11.11 -6.51
N ARG A 55 -6.98 -10.35 -5.49
CA ARG A 55 -5.57 -10.28 -5.08
C ARG A 55 -5.03 -11.61 -4.55
N LYS A 56 -5.85 -12.38 -3.82
CA LYS A 56 -5.50 -13.73 -3.36
C LYS A 56 -5.36 -14.71 -4.53
N SER A 57 -6.24 -14.62 -5.53
CA SER A 57 -6.15 -15.41 -6.77
C SER A 57 -4.88 -15.09 -7.56
N ILE A 58 -4.52 -13.81 -7.71
CA ILE A 58 -3.30 -13.40 -8.42
C ILE A 58 -2.03 -13.86 -7.68
N ARG A 59 -2.01 -13.76 -6.35
CA ARG A 59 -0.88 -14.24 -5.52
C ARG A 59 -0.70 -15.75 -5.56
N GLY A 60 -1.79 -16.50 -5.76
CA GLY A 60 -1.79 -17.96 -5.64
C GLY A 60 -2.14 -18.45 -4.23
N ASP A 61 -2.62 -17.57 -3.33
CA ASP A 61 -3.12 -17.97 -2.00
C ASP A 61 -4.36 -18.87 -2.12
N ARG A 62 -5.07 -18.80 -3.25
CA ARG A 62 -6.24 -19.62 -3.57
C ARG A 62 -6.02 -20.33 -4.89
N VAL A 63 -6.30 -21.63 -4.92
CA VAL A 63 -6.18 -22.49 -6.10
C VAL A 63 -7.57 -22.86 -6.61
N GLY A 64 -7.77 -22.80 -7.92
CA GLY A 64 -9.03 -23.18 -8.57
C GLY A 64 -9.13 -22.61 -9.98
N ILE A 65 -10.02 -23.20 -10.79
CA ILE A 65 -10.19 -22.86 -12.21
C ILE A 65 -10.45 -21.36 -12.40
N ILE A 66 -11.31 -20.78 -11.56
CA ILE A 66 -11.65 -19.34 -11.60
C ILE A 66 -10.41 -18.49 -11.25
N CYS A 67 -9.60 -18.91 -10.27
CA CYS A 67 -8.39 -18.18 -9.90
C CYS A 67 -7.38 -18.16 -11.04
N ASP A 68 -7.23 -19.26 -11.78
CA ASP A 68 -6.33 -19.36 -12.93
C ASP A 68 -6.80 -18.45 -14.06
N VAL A 69 -8.10 -18.40 -14.33
CA VAL A 69 -8.70 -17.48 -15.31
C VAL A 69 -8.45 -16.02 -14.91
N ILE A 70 -8.73 -15.65 -13.66
CA ILE A 70 -8.49 -14.29 -13.15
C ILE A 70 -7.00 -13.91 -13.26
N LYS A 71 -6.11 -14.83 -12.92
CA LYS A 71 -4.66 -14.61 -12.99
C LYS A 71 -4.19 -14.40 -14.44
N ALA A 72 -4.65 -15.23 -15.36
CA ALA A 72 -4.33 -15.10 -16.79
C ALA A 72 -4.86 -13.78 -17.37
N GLU A 73 -6.11 -13.41 -17.03
CA GLU A 73 -6.72 -12.17 -17.50
C GLU A 73 -5.99 -10.93 -16.96
N TYR A 74 -5.64 -10.94 -15.67
CA TYR A 74 -4.86 -9.85 -15.06
C TYR A 74 -3.51 -9.64 -15.76
N ILE A 75 -2.79 -10.72 -16.06
CA ILE A 75 -1.50 -10.65 -16.76
C ILE A 75 -1.69 -10.09 -18.17
N ARG A 76 -2.70 -10.56 -18.91
CA ARG A 76 -3.01 -10.09 -20.27
C ARG A 76 -3.29 -8.58 -20.28
N LEU A 77 -4.21 -8.12 -19.44
CA LEU A 77 -4.58 -6.71 -19.35
C LEU A 77 -3.41 -5.82 -18.90
N THR A 78 -2.60 -6.30 -17.96
CA THR A 78 -1.43 -5.55 -17.50
C THR A 78 -0.40 -5.38 -18.62
N ASN A 79 -0.19 -6.41 -19.45
CA ASN A 79 0.72 -6.33 -20.58
C ASN A 79 0.20 -5.41 -21.68
N GLU A 80 -1.11 -5.44 -21.97
CA GLU A 80 -1.74 -4.51 -22.90
C GLU A 80 -1.59 -3.06 -22.42
N TYR A 81 -1.83 -2.82 -21.14
CA TYR A 81 -1.67 -1.50 -20.53
C TYR A 81 -0.24 -0.97 -20.67
N LYS A 82 0.78 -1.82 -20.41
CA LYS A 82 2.19 -1.45 -20.59
C LYS A 82 2.52 -1.06 -22.03
N LYS A 83 2.06 -1.85 -23.01
CA LYS A 83 2.28 -1.56 -24.43
C LYS A 83 1.69 -0.21 -24.83
N VAL A 84 0.47 0.08 -24.37
CA VAL A 84 -0.19 1.36 -24.67
C VAL A 84 0.58 2.52 -24.04
N LEU A 85 1.05 2.38 -22.80
CA LEU A 85 1.88 3.40 -22.15
C LEU A 85 3.18 3.66 -22.89
N GLU A 86 3.91 2.62 -23.29
CA GLU A 86 5.16 2.75 -24.05
C GLU A 86 4.95 3.50 -25.39
N ILE A 87 3.85 3.19 -26.08
CA ILE A 87 3.46 3.89 -27.31
C ILE A 87 3.12 5.36 -27.04
N GLN A 88 2.48 5.68 -25.92
CA GLN A 88 2.14 7.07 -25.57
C GLN A 88 3.40 7.87 -25.20
N VAL A 89 4.28 7.31 -24.37
CA VAL A 89 5.55 7.94 -23.97
C VAL A 89 6.41 8.24 -25.20
N SER A 90 6.58 7.26 -26.09
CA SER A 90 7.37 7.44 -27.32
C SER A 90 6.79 8.46 -28.32
N LYS A 91 5.51 8.83 -28.20
CA LYS A 91 4.91 9.93 -28.98
C LYS A 91 5.20 11.28 -28.36
N LEU A 92 5.23 11.37 -27.03
CA LEU A 92 5.54 12.60 -26.30
C LEU A 92 7.01 12.99 -26.47
N ASP A 93 7.93 12.03 -26.49
CA ASP A 93 9.37 12.30 -26.67
C ASP A 93 9.74 12.82 -28.07
N LYS A 94 8.81 12.76 -29.03
CA LYS A 94 9.00 13.20 -30.42
C LYS A 94 8.41 14.59 -30.70
N GLN A 95 7.78 15.22 -29.71
CA GLN A 95 7.28 16.60 -29.77
C GLN A 95 8.32 17.58 -29.22
#